data_AF-A0A975E8I4-F1
#
_entry.id   AF-A0A975E8I4-F1
#
_cell.length_a   1.000
_cell.length_b   1.000
_cell.length_c   1.000
_cell.angle_alpha   90.00
_cell.angle_beta   90.00
_cell.angle_gamma   90.00
#
_symmetry.space_group_name_H-M   'P 1'
#
loop_
_entity.id
_entity.type
_entity.pdbx_description
1 polymer ?
#
loop_
_entity_poly.entity_id
_entity_poly.type
_entity_poly.pdbx_seq_one_letter_code
_entity_poly.pdbx_strand_id
1 'polypeptide(L)' 'MNLLKLKTMAQLRQFLDSTQALEFASLADTTACYAHVAQTIQRFAYASLCRSDRSVVLRYLERTSGYSSAQVIKRTPA' A
#
# COMPACT_ATOMS: atom_id res chain seq x y z
N MET A 1 -7.03 -5.86 -13.14
CA MET A 1 -5.73 -5.20 -13.37
C MET A 1 -4.67 -5.90 -12.50
N ASN A 2 -3.52 -6.28 -13.06
CA ASN A 2 -2.54 -7.14 -12.37
C ASN A 2 -1.82 -6.36 -11.25
N LEU A 3 -2.20 -6.58 -9.99
CA LEU A 3 -1.69 -5.86 -8.80
C LEU A 3 -0.16 -5.91 -8.68
N LEU A 4 0.47 -6.94 -9.24
CA LEU A 4 1.91 -7.18 -9.19
C LEU A 4 2.75 -6.20 -10.06
N LYS A 5 2.11 -5.40 -10.93
CA LYS A 5 2.80 -4.52 -11.89
C LYS A 5 2.89 -3.04 -11.48
N LEU A 6 2.31 -2.63 -10.36
CA LEU A 6 2.43 -1.24 -9.89
C LEU A 6 3.88 -0.96 -9.46
N LYS A 7 4.61 -0.19 -10.26
CA LYS A 7 6.02 0.17 -10.03
C LYS A 7 6.23 1.65 -9.73
N THR A 8 5.25 2.51 -10.00
CA THR A 8 5.39 3.97 -9.87
C THR A 8 4.27 4.60 -9.07
N MET A 9 4.56 5.72 -8.40
CA MET A 9 3.57 6.48 -7.61
C MET A 9 2.40 6.96 -8.48
N ALA A 10 2.66 7.31 -9.74
CA ALA A 10 1.63 7.68 -10.71
C ALA A 10 0.66 6.52 -11.00
N GLN A 11 1.18 5.30 -11.20
CA GLN A 11 0.34 4.12 -11.37
C GLN A 11 -0.45 3.80 -10.10
N LEU A 12 0.14 3.99 -8.92
CA LEU A 12 -0.53 3.75 -7.65
C LEU A 12 -1.66 4.77 -7.39
N ARG A 13 -1.46 6.04 -7.76
CA ARG A 13 -2.51 7.07 -7.74
C ARG A 13 -3.63 6.77 -8.75
N GLN A 14 -3.27 6.46 -9.99
CA GLN A 14 -4.25 6.12 -11.02
C GLN A 14 -5.01 4.84 -10.65
N PHE A 15 -4.36 3.90 -9.98
CA PHE A 15 -4.98 2.70 -9.45
C PHE A 15 -5.99 3.02 -8.35
N LEU A 16 -5.62 3.88 -7.39
CA LEU A 16 -6.55 4.34 -6.34
C LEU A 16 -7.74 5.13 -6.93
N ASP A 17 -7.52 5.90 -7.98
CA ASP A 17 -8.54 6.71 -8.65
C ASP A 17 -9.46 5.86 -9.53
N SER A 18 -8.92 4.87 -10.24
CA SER A 18 -9.69 3.95 -11.09
C SER A 18 -10.38 2.83 -10.30
N THR A 19 -9.97 2.53 -9.07
CA THR A 19 -10.51 1.40 -8.32
C THR A 19 -11.68 1.83 -7.45
N GLN A 20 -12.85 1.95 -8.08
CA GLN A 20 -14.14 1.89 -7.40
C GLN A 20 -14.41 0.41 -7.04
N ALA A 21 -14.18 0.04 -5.79
CA ALA A 21 -14.71 -1.19 -5.18
C ALA A 21 -14.33 -2.53 -5.87
N LEU A 22 -13.06 -2.76 -6.22
CA LEU A 22 -12.60 -4.15 -6.21
C LEU A 22 -12.38 -4.50 -4.73
N GLU A 23 -13.21 -5.40 -4.20
CA GLU A 23 -12.96 -6.07 -2.93
C GLU A 23 -11.58 -6.70 -3.02
N PHE A 24 -10.55 -5.98 -2.56
CA PHE A 24 -9.26 -6.57 -2.33
C PHE A 24 -9.52 -7.67 -1.33
N ALA A 25 -9.39 -8.91 -1.78
CA ALA A 25 -9.36 -10.06 -0.91
C ALA A 25 -8.33 -9.74 0.16
N SER A 26 -8.82 -9.34 1.34
CA SER A 26 -8.00 -9.09 2.50
C SER A 26 -7.03 -10.25 2.57
N LEU A 27 -5.73 -9.96 2.60
CA LEU A 27 -4.73 -10.99 2.83
C LEU A 27 -5.05 -11.57 4.21
N ALA A 28 -5.84 -12.64 4.23
CA ALA A 28 -6.33 -13.28 5.46
C ALA A 28 -5.16 -13.71 6.37
N ASP A 29 -3.98 -13.87 5.77
CA ASP A 29 -2.74 -14.13 6.45
C ASP A 29 -1.98 -12.82 6.78
N THR A 30 -1.84 -12.57 8.09
CA THR A 30 -1.09 -11.45 8.66
C THR A 30 0.36 -11.40 8.14
N THR A 31 0.97 -12.56 7.87
CA THR A 31 2.36 -12.69 7.41
C THR A 31 2.51 -12.26 5.95
N ALA A 32 1.62 -12.74 5.08
CA ALA A 32 1.58 -12.34 3.67
C ALA A 32 1.30 -10.84 3.54
N CYS A 33 0.46 -10.33 4.44
CA CYS A 33 0.13 -8.92 4.55
C CYS A 33 1.34 -8.07 4.98
N TYR A 34 2.12 -8.53 5.97
CA TYR A 34 3.36 -7.87 6.39
C TYR A 34 4.42 -7.86 5.29
N ALA A 35 4.62 -8.99 4.61
CA ALA A 35 5.54 -9.08 3.47
C ALA A 35 5.13 -8.12 2.34
N HIS A 36 3.82 -8.01 2.06
CA HIS A 36 3.28 -7.08 1.07
C HIS A 36 3.53 -5.61 1.45
N VAL A 37 3.29 -5.25 2.72
CA VAL A 37 3.56 -3.91 3.26
C VAL A 37 5.05 -3.58 3.13
N ALA A 38 5.93 -4.44 3.62
CA ALA A 38 7.38 -4.22 3.58
C ALA A 38 7.90 -4.09 2.15
N GLN A 39 7.45 -4.96 1.24
CA GLN A 39 7.84 -4.92 -0.17
C GLN A 39 7.36 -3.64 -0.86
N THR A 40 6.15 -3.17 -0.53
CA THR A 40 5.59 -1.91 -1.06
C THR A 40 6.39 -0.71 -0.56
N ILE A 41 6.67 -0.66 0.74
CA ILE A 41 7.46 0.41 1.37
C ILE A 41 8.87 0.50 0.78
N GLN A 42 9.55 -0.64 0.59
CA GLN A 42 10.86 -0.68 -0.07
C GLN A 42 10.77 -0.27 -1.55
N ARG A 43 9.79 -0.79 -2.29
CA ARG A 43 9.62 -0.51 -3.72
C ARG A 43 9.36 0.97 -4.00
N PHE A 44 8.61 1.65 -3.15
CA PHE A 44 8.29 3.07 -3.28
C PHE A 44 9.23 3.99 -2.49
N ALA A 45 10.27 3.45 -1.86
CA ALA A 45 11.21 4.21 -1.02
C ALA A 45 10.46 5.12 -0.02
N TYR A 46 9.52 4.56 0.75
CA TYR A 46 8.59 5.31 1.61
C TYR A 46 9.29 6.31 2.55
N ALA A 47 10.48 5.97 3.06
CA ALA A 47 11.31 6.85 3.88
C ALA A 47 11.63 8.18 3.16
N SER A 48 11.90 8.13 1.86
CA SER A 48 12.25 9.28 1.02
C SER A 48 11.03 10.00 0.42
N LEU A 49 9.81 9.48 0.62
CA LEU A 49 8.60 10.09 0.05
C LEU A 49 8.16 11.36 0.80
N CYS A 50 7.64 12.31 0.03
CA CYS A 50 6.97 13.50 0.55
C CYS A 50 5.66 13.14 1.27
N ARG A 51 5.16 14.02 2.15
CA ARG A 51 3.91 13.80 2.91
C ARG A 51 2.72 13.40 2.01
N SER A 52 2.61 14.02 0.83
CA SER A 52 1.55 13.73 -0.14
C SER A 52 1.66 12.35 -0.76
N ASP A 53 2.87 11.80 -0.92
CA ASP A 53 3.06 10.46 -1.48
C ASP A 53 2.93 9.38 -0.42
N ARG A 54 3.33 9.68 0.82
CA ARG A 54 3.12 8.79 1.97
C ARG A 54 1.64 8.50 2.18
N SER A 55 0.77 9.51 2.08
CA SER A 55 -0.68 9.32 2.25
C SER A 55 -1.30 8.43 1.16
N VAL A 56 -0.75 8.46 -0.06
CA VAL A 56 -1.18 7.62 -1.17
C VAL A 56 -0.75 6.17 -0.93
N VAL A 57 0.50 5.93 -0.50
CA VAL A 57 0.97 4.58 -0.14
C VAL A 57 0.16 4.02 1.04
N LEU A 58 -0.13 4.83 2.06
CA LEU A 58 -0.96 4.42 3.20
C LEU A 58 -2.36 4.03 2.76
N ARG A 59 -3.04 4.85 1.95
CA ARG A 59 -4.38 4.50 1.42
C ARG A 59 -4.38 3.23 0.60
N TYR A 60 -3.32 3.00 -0.18
CA TYR A 60 -3.16 1.75 -0.92
C TYR A 60 -3.02 0.57 0.02
N LEU A 61 -2.13 0.66 1.01
CA LEU A 61 -1.94 -0.38 2.00
C LEU A 61 -3.22 -0.64 2.79
N GLU A 62 -3.96 0.38 3.22
CA GLU A 62 -5.24 0.19 3.92
C GLU A 62 -6.23 -0.66 3.13
N ARG A 63 -6.31 -0.39 1.81
CA ARG A 63 -7.23 -1.08 0.92
C ARG A 63 -6.78 -2.49 0.57
N THR A 64 -5.48 -2.75 0.42
CA THR A 64 -4.97 -4.08 0.05
C THR A 64 -4.72 -5.00 1.24
N SER A 65 -4.36 -4.42 2.38
CA SER A 65 -3.95 -5.15 3.59
C SER A 65 -5.08 -5.32 4.62
N GLY A 66 -6.13 -4.50 4.52
CA GLY A 66 -7.20 -4.43 5.52
C GLY A 66 -6.79 -3.77 6.84
N TYR A 67 -5.54 -3.33 6.99
CA TYR A 67 -5.05 -2.61 8.16
C TYR A 67 -5.35 -1.12 8.08
N SER A 68 -5.61 -0.47 9.20
CA SER A 68 -5.70 1.00 9.24
C SER A 68 -4.32 1.65 9.05
N SER A 69 -4.26 2.88 8.51
CA SER A 69 -3.03 3.69 8.38
C SER A 69 -2.23 3.72 9.68
N ALA A 70 -2.91 3.77 10.82
CA ALA A 70 -2.27 3.75 12.14
C ALA A 70 -1.55 2.42 12.44
N GLN A 71 -2.13 1.28 12.03
CA GLN A 71 -1.52 -0.04 12.19
C GLN A 71 -0.34 -0.24 11.26
N VAL A 72 -0.40 0.30 10.04
CA VAL A 72 0.70 0.29 9.09
C VAL A 72 1.88 1.14 9.60
N ILE A 73 1.61 2.37 10.03
CA ILE A 73 2.65 3.27 10.58
C ILE A 73 3.30 2.66 11.82
N LYS A 74 2.50 2.11 12.76
CA LYS A 74 3.02 1.44 13.96
C LYS A 74 3.97 0.28 13.66
N ARG A 75 3.77 -0.39 12.51
CA ARG A 75 4.55 -1.56 12.09
C ARG A 75 5.67 -1.22 11.10
N THR A 76 5.77 0.02 10.65
CA THR A 76 6.86 0.47 9.79
C THR A 76 7.99 0.99 10.68
N PRO A 77 9.16 0.33 10.75
CA PRO A 77 10.30 0.91 11.44
C PRO A 77 10.75 2.17 10.69
N ALA A 78 10.95 3.25 11.44
CA ALA A 78 11.38 4.55 10.93
C ALA A 78 12.82 4.53 10.40
#